data_AF-A0A6C0HX50-F1
#
_entry.id   AF-A0A6C0HX50-F1
#
_cell.length_a   1.000
_cell.length_b   1.000
_cell.length_c   1.000
_cell.angle_alpha   90.00
_cell.angle_beta   90.00
_cell.angle_gamma   90.00
#
_symmetry.space_group_name_H-M   'P 1'
#
loop_
_entity.id
_entity.type
_entity.pdbx_description
1 polymer ?
#
loop_
_entity_poly.entity_id
_entity_poly.type
_entity_poly.pdbx_seq_one_letter_code
_entity_poly.pdbx_strand_id
1 'polypeptide(L)'
;MSLYLYFYMFIFYIMNGSFLCKYKDILGVPGQGIHSYRLFGVSIMDFIMTIIGAYFLARWFRWPFLRTFIYFFILGEFLHYIFCVPSTIIEWLRNVF
;
A
#
# COMPACT_ATOMS: atom_id res chain seq x y z
N MET A 1 9.22 -5.98 27.39
CA MET A 1 10.35 -5.52 26.54
C MET A 1 10.65 -6.47 25.38
N SER A 2 10.82 -7.78 25.61
CA SER A 2 11.32 -8.71 24.57
C SER A 2 10.32 -8.99 23.42
N LEU A 3 9.03 -9.16 23.69
CA LEU A 3 7.99 -9.40 22.65
C LEU A 3 7.83 -8.26 21.63
N TYR A 4 7.98 -7.01 22.07
CA TYR A 4 7.90 -5.84 21.18
C TYR A 4 9.08 -5.78 20.20
N LEU A 5 10.27 -6.16 20.65
CA LEU A 5 11.46 -6.24 19.81
C LEU A 5 11.36 -7.38 18.79
N TYR A 6 10.83 -8.55 19.17
CA TYR A 6 10.58 -9.65 18.22
C TYR A 6 9.51 -9.30 17.20
N PHE A 7 8.45 -8.60 17.60
CA PHE A 7 7.44 -8.10 16.66
C PHE A 7 8.04 -7.08 15.69
N TYR A 8 8.86 -6.15 16.18
CA TYR A 8 9.59 -5.20 15.32
C TYR A 8 10.57 -5.90 14.37
N MET A 9 11.32 -6.89 14.86
CA MET A 9 12.30 -7.62 14.06
C MET A 9 11.63 -8.55 13.03
N PHE A 10 10.46 -9.10 13.36
CA PHE A 10 9.63 -9.87 12.43
C PHE A 10 9.00 -9.00 11.34
N ILE A 11 8.45 -7.84 11.73
CA ILE A 11 7.99 -6.81 10.78
C ILE A 11 9.16 -6.37 9.90
N PHE A 12 10.33 -6.06 10.47
CA PHE A 12 11.54 -5.66 9.74
C PHE A 12 12.09 -6.75 8.80
N TYR A 13 11.96 -8.03 9.17
CA TYR A 13 12.37 -9.17 8.35
C TYR A 13 11.41 -9.42 7.17
N ILE A 14 10.09 -9.37 7.41
CA ILE A 14 9.07 -9.32 6.35
C ILE A 14 9.31 -8.11 5.44
N MET A 15 9.78 -7.01 6.03
CA MET A 15 10.03 -5.75 5.34
C MET A 15 11.27 -5.78 4.42
N ASN A 16 12.32 -6.55 4.73
CA ASN A 16 13.55 -6.60 3.93
C ASN A 16 13.58 -7.75 2.90
N GLY A 17 12.60 -8.65 2.92
CA GLY A 17 12.62 -9.91 2.17
C GLY A 17 11.55 -10.02 1.08
N SER A 18 11.34 -9.00 0.25
CA SER A 18 10.33 -9.07 -0.81
C SER A 18 10.85 -9.79 -2.07
N PHE A 19 10.74 -11.12 -2.06
CA PHE A 19 10.95 -11.98 -3.25
C PHE A 19 10.11 -11.54 -4.48
N LEU A 20 9.05 -10.76 -4.23
CA LEU A 20 8.11 -10.24 -5.23
C LEU A 20 8.54 -8.91 -5.87
N CYS A 21 9.69 -8.32 -5.52
CA CYS A 21 10.19 -7.11 -6.20
C CYS A 21 10.33 -7.30 -7.73
N LYS A 22 10.53 -8.55 -8.21
CA LYS A 22 10.59 -8.87 -9.64
C LYS A 22 9.31 -8.51 -10.39
N TYR A 23 8.17 -8.47 -9.69
CA TYR A 23 6.85 -8.17 -10.25
C TYR A 23 6.40 -6.74 -9.94
N LYS A 24 7.31 -5.82 -9.59
CA LYS A 24 6.98 -4.43 -9.23
C LYS A 24 6.10 -3.71 -10.26
N ASP A 25 6.24 -4.05 -11.54
CA ASP A 25 5.57 -3.37 -12.64
C ASP A 25 4.30 -4.11 -13.12
N ILE A 26 3.86 -5.17 -12.42
CA ILE A 26 2.71 -5.99 -12.85
C ILE A 26 1.39 -5.20 -12.87
N LEU A 27 1.28 -4.17 -12.02
CA LEU A 27 0.13 -3.26 -11.96
C LEU A 27 0.38 -1.95 -12.72
N GLY A 28 1.49 -1.84 -13.43
CA GLY A 28 1.92 -0.64 -14.14
C GLY A 28 3.24 -0.08 -13.60
N VAL A 29 3.99 0.60 -14.47
CA VAL A 29 5.25 1.25 -14.09
C VAL A 29 4.94 2.58 -13.40
N PRO A 30 5.45 2.82 -12.17
CA PRO A 30 5.21 4.06 -11.45
C PRO A 30 5.72 5.27 -12.24
N GLY A 31 4.85 6.27 -12.48
CA GLY A 31 5.20 7.47 -13.24
C GLY A 31 5.10 7.33 -14.77
N GLN A 32 4.62 6.19 -15.29
CA GLN A 32 4.33 6.01 -16.71
C GLN A 32 2.86 5.61 -16.92
N GLY A 33 2.30 5.94 -18.10
CA GLY A 33 0.94 5.54 -18.48
C GLY A 33 -0.13 6.04 -17.50
N ILE A 34 -0.99 5.14 -17.03
CA ILE A 34 -2.12 5.45 -16.12
C ILE A 34 -1.63 5.91 -14.72
N HIS A 35 -0.40 5.52 -14.34
CA HIS A 35 0.26 5.92 -13.09
C HIS A 35 1.12 7.19 -13.23
N SER A 36 1.06 7.88 -14.36
CA SER A 36 1.70 9.20 -14.55
C SER A 36 0.96 10.32 -13.82
N TYR A 37 -0.35 10.16 -13.60
CA TYR A 37 -1.19 11.11 -12.87
C TYR A 37 -0.94 10.99 -11.36
N ARG A 38 0.10 11.70 -10.91
CA ARG A 38 0.49 11.81 -9.51
C ARG A 38 0.12 13.19 -8.97
N LEU A 39 -0.56 13.21 -7.84
CA LEU A 39 -0.85 14.42 -7.08
C LEU A 39 -0.07 14.32 -5.77
N PHE A 40 0.87 15.24 -5.53
CA PHE A 40 1.80 15.20 -4.39
C PHE A 40 2.63 13.91 -4.26
N GLY A 41 2.90 13.22 -5.37
CA GLY A 41 3.65 11.96 -5.41
C GLY A 41 2.78 10.69 -5.28
N VAL A 42 1.54 10.83 -4.80
CA VAL A 42 0.58 9.74 -4.70
C VAL A 42 -0.12 9.55 -6.04
N SER A 43 -0.21 8.31 -6.52
CA SER A 43 -0.98 7.96 -7.72
C SER A 43 -2.47 8.20 -7.46
N ILE A 44 -3.08 9.08 -8.25
CA ILE A 44 -4.53 9.36 -8.16
C ILE A 44 -5.32 8.09 -8.48
N MET A 45 -4.79 7.28 -9.41
CA MET A 45 -5.41 6.03 -9.81
C MET A 45 -5.52 5.05 -8.64
N ASP A 46 -4.51 4.97 -7.77
CA ASP A 46 -4.53 4.05 -6.62
C ASP A 46 -5.61 4.47 -5.62
N PHE A 47 -5.82 5.78 -5.44
CA PHE A 47 -6.90 6.31 -4.60
C PHE A 47 -8.29 6.01 -5.19
N ILE A 48 -8.48 6.23 -6.51
CA ILE A 48 -9.73 5.92 -7.21
C ILE A 48 -10.03 4.42 -7.14
N MET A 49 -9.04 3.57 -7.43
CA MET A 49 -9.20 2.12 -7.35
C MET A 49 -9.53 1.66 -5.93
N THR A 50 -8.93 2.27 -4.91
CA THR A 50 -9.24 1.97 -3.50
C THR A 50 -10.68 2.38 -3.15
N ILE A 51 -11.16 3.54 -3.61
CA ILE A 51 -12.56 3.97 -3.41
C ILE A 51 -13.52 2.99 -4.08
N ILE A 52 -13.25 2.61 -5.33
CA ILE A 52 -14.09 1.67 -6.08
C ILE A 52 -14.11 0.31 -5.38
N GLY A 53 -12.96 -0.23 -5.03
CA GLY A 53 -12.84 -1.51 -4.31
C GLY A 53 -13.53 -1.49 -2.95
N ALA A 54 -13.33 -0.42 -2.17
CA ALA A 54 -13.98 -0.22 -0.88
C ALA A 54 -15.50 -0.11 -1.01
N TYR A 55 -16.01 0.54 -2.07
CA TYR A 55 -17.44 0.65 -2.33
C TYR A 55 -18.07 -0.73 -2.61
N PHE A 56 -17.45 -1.53 -3.48
CA PHE A 56 -17.92 -2.89 -3.77
C PHE A 56 -17.89 -3.79 -2.53
N LEU A 57 -16.80 -3.75 -1.75
CA LEU A 57 -16.66 -4.52 -0.53
C LEU A 57 -17.63 -4.08 0.57
N ALA A 58 -17.80 -2.77 0.77
CA ALA A 58 -18.75 -2.24 1.74
C ALA A 58 -20.18 -2.67 1.40
N ARG A 59 -20.54 -2.70 0.11
CA ARG A 59 -21.86 -3.16 -0.34
C ARG A 59 -22.06 -4.67 -0.14
N TRP A 60 -21.01 -5.47 -0.40
CA TRP A 60 -21.07 -6.92 -0.23
C TRP A 60 -21.17 -7.35 1.23
N PHE A 61 -20.35 -6.75 2.11
CA PHE A 61 -20.29 -7.09 3.53
C PHE A 61 -21.22 -6.27 4.42
N ARG A 62 -21.92 -5.26 3.86
CA ARG A 62 -22.78 -4.29 4.59
C ARG A 62 -22.05 -3.57 5.73
N TRP A 63 -20.75 -3.33 5.56
CA TRP A 63 -19.91 -2.64 6.53
C TRP A 63 -19.91 -1.12 6.29
N PRO A 64 -19.62 -0.31 7.33
CA PRO A 64 -19.51 1.13 7.15
C PRO A 64 -18.37 1.45 6.17
N PHE A 65 -18.70 2.17 5.10
CA PHE A 65 -17.80 2.49 3.99
C PHE A 65 -16.44 3.03 4.46
N LEU A 66 -16.46 3.98 5.40
CA LEU A 66 -15.24 4.62 5.91
C LEU A 66 -14.28 3.61 6.56
N ARG A 67 -14.81 2.60 7.26
CA ARG A 67 -14.01 1.56 7.90
C ARG A 67 -13.39 0.64 6.85
N THR A 68 -14.18 0.20 5.87
CA THR A 68 -13.70 -0.64 4.76
C THR A 68 -12.63 0.09 3.94
N PHE A 69 -12.84 1.38 3.68
CA PHE A 69 -11.88 2.21 2.96
C PHE A 69 -10.53 2.30 3.67
N ILE A 70 -10.52 2.55 4.98
CA ILE A 70 -9.27 2.63 5.76
C ILE A 70 -8.51 1.29 5.70
N TYR A 71 -9.20 0.17 5.90
CA TYR A 71 -8.55 -1.15 5.81
C TYR A 71 -8.01 -1.44 4.42
N PHE A 72 -8.76 -1.10 3.37
CA PHE A 72 -8.35 -1.35 1.99
C PHE A 72 -7.18 -0.45 1.57
N PHE A 73 -7.16 0.79 2.06
CA PHE A 73 -6.06 1.73 1.84
C PHE A 73 -4.76 1.24 2.49
N ILE A 74 -4.82 0.78 3.75
CA ILE A 74 -3.66 0.18 4.43
C ILE A 74 -3.17 -1.07 3.68
N LEU A 75 -4.11 -1.92 3.22
CA LEU A 75 -3.77 -3.13 2.47
C LEU A 75 -3.14 -2.81 1.11
N GLY A 76 -3.60 -1.75 0.44
CA GLY A 76 -2.99 -1.26 -0.81
C GLY A 76 -1.55 -0.77 -0.61
N GLU A 77 -1.30 0.03 0.41
CA GLU A 77 0.06 0.47 0.76
C GLU A 77 0.97 -0.70 1.16
N PHE A 78 0.43 -1.70 1.86
CA PHE A 78 1.16 -2.93 2.18
C PHE A 78 1.54 -3.74 0.92
N LEU A 79 0.67 -3.77 -0.10
CA LEU A 79 1.00 -4.37 -1.39
C LEU A 79 2.12 -3.60 -2.11
N HIS A 80 2.07 -2.26 -2.15
CA HIS A 80 3.15 -1.45 -2.71
C HIS A 80 4.49 -1.73 -2.04
N TYR A 81 4.47 -1.90 -0.71
CA TYR A 81 5.62 -2.30 0.07
C TYR A 81 6.17 -3.67 -0.37
N ILE A 82 5.32 -4.70 -0.44
CA ILE A 82 5.71 -6.07 -0.85
C ILE A 82 6.27 -6.11 -2.28
N PHE A 83 5.71 -5.31 -3.18
CA PHE A 83 6.18 -5.22 -4.57
C PHE A 83 7.37 -4.27 -4.75
N CYS A 84 7.89 -3.68 -3.67
CA CYS A 84 9.04 -2.77 -3.70
C CYS A 84 8.78 -1.54 -4.56
N VAL A 85 7.51 -1.13 -4.64
CA VAL A 85 7.08 0.06 -5.36
C VAL A 85 7.15 1.23 -4.38
N PRO A 86 7.96 2.27 -4.66
CA PRO A 86 8.03 3.43 -3.79
C PRO A 86 6.70 4.19 -3.86
N SER A 87 5.96 4.19 -2.74
CA SER A 87 4.83 5.09 -2.51
C SER A 87 5.30 6.28 -1.67
N THR A 88 4.64 7.43 -1.80
CA THR A 88 4.98 8.63 -1.02
C THR A 88 4.87 8.39 0.48
N ILE A 89 3.95 7.53 0.91
CA ILE A 89 3.76 7.18 2.33
C ILE A 89 4.95 6.35 2.83
N ILE A 90 5.37 5.34 2.07
CA ILE A 90 6.54 4.51 2.41
C ILE A 90 7.81 5.36 2.43
N GLU A 91 7.97 6.26 1.45
CA GLU A 91 9.12 7.14 1.36
C GLU A 91 9.16 8.17 2.49
N TRP A 92 8.00 8.71 2.89
CA TRP A 92 7.89 9.55 4.07
C TRP A 92 8.23 8.78 5.35
N LEU A 93 7.71 7.55 5.50
CA LEU A 93 7.98 6.70 6.66
C LEU A 93 9.48 6.39 6.79
N ARG A 94 10.16 6.10 5.67
CA ARG A 94 11.61 5.84 5.62
C ARG A 94 12.46 7.08 5.93
N ASN A 95 11.94 8.29 5.70
CA ASN A 95 12.67 9.53 5.98
C ASN A 95 12.45 10.03 7.42
N VAL A 96 11.40 9.56 8.11
CA VAL A 96 11.06 9.97 9.48
C VAL A 96 11.71 9.06 10.55
N PHE A 97 12.03 7.81 10.20
CA PHE A 97 12.66 6.82 11.08
C PHE A 97 14.02 6.38 10.54
#